data_AF-A0A6G1K443-F1
#
_entry.id   AF-A0A6G1K443-F1
#
_cell.length_a   1.000
_cell.length_b   1.000
_cell.length_c   1.000
_cell.angle_alpha   90.00
_cell.angle_beta   90.00
_cell.angle_gamma   90.00
#
_symmetry.space_group_name_H-M   'P 1'
#
loop_
_entity.id
_entity.type
_entity.pdbx_description
1 polymer ?
#
loop_
_entity_poly.entity_id
_entity_poly.type
_entity_poly.pdbx_seq_one_letter_code
_entity_poly.pdbx_strand_id
1 'polypeptide(L)'
;MSSSNSRSVGSTGTDNHGAQYTIKSSGENTQGNHYCARDYGSAAANNNAYHYSNTNGSYYYNNSNGSTYYNNGNGGARYNPPSGK
;
A
#
# COMPACT_ATOMS: atom_id res chain seq x y z
N MET A 1 -18.63 -5.16 8.08
CA MET A 1 -17.55 -6.00 7.48
C MET A 1 -16.26 -5.61 8.19
N SER A 2 -15.88 -6.39 9.22
CA SER A 2 -14.70 -6.12 10.03
C SER A 2 -13.50 -6.80 9.41
N SER A 3 -12.46 -6.04 9.10
CA SER A 3 -11.13 -6.54 8.79
C SER A 3 -10.17 -5.57 9.48
N SER A 4 -9.95 -5.79 10.77
CA SER A 4 -8.82 -5.20 11.50
C SER A 4 -7.54 -5.74 10.84
N ASN A 5 -7.08 -5.06 9.79
CA ASN A 5 -5.83 -5.36 9.13
C ASN A 5 -4.69 -4.65 9.88
N SER A 6 -4.60 -4.89 11.19
CA SER A 6 -3.44 -4.49 11.99
C SER A 6 -2.27 -5.40 11.62
N ARG A 7 -1.66 -5.16 10.46
CA ARG A 7 -0.46 -5.89 10.04
C ARG A 7 0.70 -5.41 10.90
N SER A 8 1.21 -6.32 11.74
CA SER A 8 2.32 -6.05 12.63
C SER A 8 3.59 -5.72 11.84
N VAL A 9 4.36 -4.76 12.35
CA VAL A 9 5.70 -4.46 11.83
C VAL A 9 6.55 -5.74 11.85
N GLY A 10 7.33 -5.97 10.79
CA GLY A 10 8.14 -7.18 10.61
C GLY A 10 7.38 -8.38 10.03
N SER A 11 6.05 -8.32 9.91
CA SER A 11 5.30 -9.37 9.22
C SER A 11 5.62 -9.38 7.73
N THR A 12 5.75 -10.58 7.16
CA THR A 12 5.85 -10.79 5.72
C THR A 12 4.46 -10.88 5.10
N GLY A 13 4.32 -10.36 3.90
CA GLY A 13 3.11 -10.47 3.10
C GLY A 13 3.45 -10.67 1.62
N THR A 14 2.48 -11.11 0.85
CA THR A 14 2.60 -11.28 -0.58
C THR A 14 1.58 -10.38 -1.27
N ASP A 15 1.99 -9.67 -2.30
CA ASP A 15 1.07 -8.87 -3.10
C ASP A 15 0.33 -9.73 -4.16
N ASN A 16 -0.59 -9.10 -4.89
CA ASN A 16 -1.40 -9.79 -5.89
C ASN A 16 -0.60 -10.22 -7.13
N HIS A 17 0.67 -9.82 -7.25
CA HIS A 17 1.59 -10.23 -8.31
C HIS A 17 2.58 -11.30 -7.82
N GLY A 18 2.41 -11.80 -6.59
CA GLY A 18 3.29 -12.79 -5.99
C GLY A 18 4.59 -12.23 -5.40
N ALA A 19 4.76 -10.90 -5.37
CA ALA A 19 5.94 -10.29 -4.78
C ALA A 19 5.84 -10.29 -3.26
N GLN A 20 6.89 -10.79 -2.61
CA GLN A 20 7.01 -10.79 -1.16
C GLN A 20 7.46 -9.41 -0.67
N TYR A 21 6.90 -8.99 0.46
CA TYR A 21 7.32 -7.79 1.16
C TYR A 21 7.30 -7.98 2.67
N THR A 22 8.07 -7.16 3.38
CA THR A 22 7.96 -7.02 4.84
C THR A 22 7.26 -5.71 5.19
N ILE A 23 6.49 -5.70 6.27
CA ILE A 23 5.90 -4.47 6.80
C ILE A 23 6.98 -3.70 7.55
N LYS A 24 7.40 -2.55 7.02
CA LYS A 24 8.40 -1.67 7.66
C LYS A 24 7.82 -0.87 8.80
N SER A 25 6.62 -0.34 8.58
CA SER A 25 5.88 0.43 9.56
C SER A 25 4.41 0.41 9.20
N SER A 26 3.56 0.45 10.21
CA SER A 26 2.12 0.60 10.04
C SER A 26 1.57 1.45 11.18
N GLY A 27 0.40 2.05 10.96
CA GLY A 27 -0.25 2.87 11.97
C GLY A 27 -1.64 3.28 11.55
N GLU A 28 -2.46 3.60 12.55
CA GLU A 28 -3.80 4.16 12.39
C GLU A 28 -3.83 5.50 13.10
N ASN A 29 -4.36 6.54 12.45
CA ASN A 29 -4.56 7.83 13.10
C ASN A 29 -5.90 7.85 13.86
N THR A 30 -6.15 8.91 14.63
CA THR A 30 -7.39 9.05 15.42
C THR A 30 -8.67 9.12 14.59
N GLN A 31 -8.57 9.35 13.29
CA GLN A 31 -9.70 9.36 12.34
C GLN A 31 -9.94 7.99 11.72
N GLY A 32 -9.15 6.97 12.07
CA GLY A 32 -9.21 5.61 11.54
C GLY A 32 -8.52 5.43 10.19
N ASN A 33 -7.73 6.41 9.71
CA ASN A 33 -6.98 6.24 8.48
C ASN A 33 -5.74 5.39 8.78
N HIS A 34 -5.47 4.43 7.92
CA HIS A 34 -4.40 3.45 8.08
C HIS A 34 -3.29 3.66 7.06
N TYR A 35 -2.04 3.64 7.52
CA TYR A 35 -0.84 3.65 6.71
C TYR A 35 -0.04 2.36 6.90
N CYS A 36 0.57 1.86 5.83
CA CYS A 36 1.42 0.67 5.86
C CYS A 36 2.57 0.81 4.84
N ALA A 37 3.78 1.04 5.34
CA ALA A 37 5.02 0.98 4.58
C ALA A 37 5.44 -0.47 4.35
N ARG A 38 5.91 -0.77 3.14
CA ARG A 38 6.31 -2.11 2.72
C ARG A 38 7.72 -2.07 2.13
N ASP A 39 8.51 -3.08 2.45
CA ASP A 39 9.81 -3.32 1.84
C ASP A 39 9.75 -4.54 0.94
N TYR A 40 10.04 -4.36 -0.35
CA TYR A 40 10.11 -5.46 -1.32
C TYR A 40 11.57 -5.87 -1.60
N GLY A 41 12.52 -5.34 -0.81
CA GLY A 41 13.95 -5.54 -0.97
C GLY A 41 14.58 -4.66 -2.04
N SER A 42 15.91 -4.75 -2.16
CA SER A 42 16.73 -3.92 -3.04
C SER A 42 16.43 -4.08 -4.54
N ALA A 43 15.78 -5.17 -4.94
CA ALA A 43 15.39 -5.42 -6.33
C ALA A 43 14.13 -4.65 -6.76
N ALA A 44 13.43 -4.01 -5.82
CA ALA A 44 12.26 -3.19 -6.12
C ALA A 44 12.67 -1.94 -6.92
N ALA A 45 11.90 -1.61 -7.95
CA ALA A 45 12.08 -0.35 -8.67
C ALA A 45 11.74 0.87 -7.79
N ASN A 46 10.95 0.65 -6.73
CA ASN A 46 10.54 1.64 -5.76
C ASN A 46 10.67 1.08 -4.33
N ASN A 47 11.67 1.58 -3.59
CA ASN A 47 11.94 1.22 -2.20
C ASN A 47 11.03 1.93 -1.19
N ASN A 48 10.17 2.83 -1.66
CA ASN A 48 9.20 3.57 -0.86
C ASN A 48 7.78 3.04 -1.11
N ALA A 49 7.61 1.73 -1.20
CA ALA A 49 6.29 1.16 -1.41
C ALA A 49 5.42 1.32 -0.15
N TYR A 50 4.17 1.73 -0.32
CA TYR A 50 3.23 1.88 0.79
C TYR A 50 1.78 1.78 0.35
N HIS A 51 0.92 1.51 1.31
CA HIS A 51 -0.53 1.54 1.18
C HIS A 51 -1.10 2.50 2.22
N TYR A 52 -2.00 3.36 1.77
CA TYR A 52 -2.74 4.27 2.63
C TYR A 52 -4.23 4.10 2.37
N SER A 53 -5.03 3.95 3.42
CA SER A 53 -6.47 3.77 3.33
C SER A 53 -7.18 4.69 4.29
N ASN A 54 -8.19 5.39 3.81
CA ASN A 54 -9.00 6.31 4.59
C ASN A 54 -10.33 5.67 4.98
N THR A 55 -10.92 6.16 6.06
CA THR A 55 -12.24 5.69 6.52
C THR A 55 -13.37 6.01 5.55
N ASN A 56 -13.20 7.00 4.68
CA ASN A 56 -14.13 7.30 3.59
C ASN A 56 -14.06 6.31 2.41
N GLY A 57 -13.30 5.21 2.53
CA GLY A 57 -13.16 4.17 1.51
C GLY A 57 -12.15 4.49 0.41
N SER A 58 -11.62 5.73 0.35
CA SER A 58 -10.52 6.05 -0.56
C SER A 58 -9.22 5.38 -0.11
N TYR A 59 -8.39 4.98 -1.06
CA TYR A 59 -7.10 4.38 -0.77
C TYR A 59 -6.08 4.69 -1.87
N TYR A 60 -4.82 4.56 -1.51
CA TYR A 60 -3.68 4.84 -2.36
C TYR A 60 -2.62 3.76 -2.20
N TYR A 61 -2.06 3.35 -3.32
CA TYR A 61 -0.92 2.45 -3.41
C TYR A 61 0.24 3.16 -4.11
N ASN A 62 1.39 3.16 -3.46
CA ASN A 62 2.69 3.37 -4.10
C ASN A 62 3.35 1.99 -4.22
N ASN A 63 3.41 1.44 -5.44
CA ASN A 63 3.80 0.05 -5.65
C ASN A 63 5.32 -0.09 -5.83
N SER A 64 5.84 -1.28 -5.53
CA SER A 64 7.27 -1.64 -5.67
C SER A 64 7.79 -1.56 -7.10
N ASN A 65 6.91 -1.70 -8.09
CA ASN A 65 7.24 -1.53 -9.51
C ASN A 65 7.30 -0.06 -9.96
N GLY A 66 7.04 0.90 -9.06
CA GLY A 66 7.01 2.34 -9.34
C GLY A 66 5.67 2.86 -9.86
N SER A 67 4.67 1.99 -10.09
CA SER A 67 3.31 2.44 -10.40
C SER A 67 2.61 2.97 -9.15
N THR A 68 1.59 3.79 -9.37
CA THR A 68 0.69 4.24 -8.31
C THR A 68 -0.76 4.00 -8.68
N TYR A 69 -1.59 3.78 -7.66
CA TYR A 69 -3.02 3.59 -7.85
C TYR A 69 -3.76 4.35 -6.76
N TYR A 70 -4.71 5.18 -7.17
CA TYR A 70 -5.57 5.94 -6.29
C TYR A 70 -7.03 5.56 -6.54
N ASN A 71 -7.77 5.23 -5.49
CA ASN A 71 -9.22 5.06 -5.51
C ASN A 71 -9.85 6.13 -4.62
N ASN A 72 -10.90 6.79 -5.11
CA ASN A 72 -11.55 7.88 -4.41
C ASN A 72 -12.66 7.44 -3.42
N GLY A 73 -12.92 6.13 -3.28
CA GLY A 73 -13.98 5.58 -2.43
C GLY A 73 -15.39 5.67 -3.02
N ASN A 74 -15.56 6.37 -4.15
CA ASN A 74 -16.84 6.71 -4.76
C ASN A 74 -16.99 6.11 -6.17
N GLY A 75 -16.29 5.00 -6.45
CA GLY A 75 -16.30 4.31 -7.73
C GLY A 75 -15.32 4.85 -8.79
N GLY A 76 -14.56 5.90 -8.48
CA GLY A 76 -13.52 6.44 -9.34
C GLY A 76 -12.13 5.94 -8.93
N ALA A 77 -11.30 5.59 -9.92
CA ALA A 77 -9.91 5.23 -9.69
C ALA A 77 -8.99 5.80 -10.78
N ARG A 78 -7.74 6.04 -10.39
CA ARG A 78 -6.66 6.48 -11.28
C ARG A 78 -5.46 5.56 -11.09
N TYR A 79 -5.07 4.91 -12.17
CA TYR A 79 -3.81 4.19 -12.26
C TYR A 79 -2.78 5.05 -12.98
N ASN A 80 -1.60 5.19 -12.38
CA ASN A 80 -0.45 5.80 -13.01
C ASN A 80 0.60 4.69 -13.20
N PRO A 81 0.93 4.33 -14.46
CA PRO A 81 1.99 3.37 -14.71
C PRO A 81 3.33 3.90 -14.17
N PRO A 82 4.33 3.02 -13.96
CA PRO A 82 5.68 3.48 -13.63
C PRO A 82 6.14 4.45 -14.72
N SER A 83 6.72 5.59 -14.33
CA SER A 83 7.39 6.47 -15.29
C SER A 83 8.39 5.63 -16.09
N GLY A 84 8.32 5.75 -17.43
CA GLY A 84 8.95 4.83 -18.38
C GLY A 84 10.37 4.39 -18.02
N LYS A 85 10.63 3.11 -18.25
CA LYS A 85 11.94 2.46 -18.19
C LYS A 85 12.92 3.09 -19.17
#